data_AF-A0A1X7H129-F1
#
_entry.id   AF-A0A1X7H129-F1
#
_cell.length_a   1.000
_cell.length_b   1.000
_cell.length_c   1.000
_cell.angle_alpha   90.00
_cell.angle_beta   90.00
_cell.angle_gamma   90.00
#
_symmetry.space_group_name_H-M   'P 1'
#
loop_
_entity.id
_entity.type
_entity.pdbx_description
1 polymer ?
#
loop_
_entity_poly.entity_id
_entity_poly.type
_entity_poly.pdbx_seq_one_letter_code
_entity_poly.pdbx_strand_id
1 'polypeptide(L)'
;MIPETVREHLEEYICQEVYVQIAVIKGKEKGTTKSAINKYFSSNHFKDLSDGRPYDHFIDGLKDKCLVKLINSPMRDKETEDEVIKELQSKLNNLSEDELKDTYWEIETGEYLSGKQVKELENERDQMIKQLDLENNSNKTDEVYETIIRFCKKYEVLCTKKYPEAPLPLEILKSFN
;
A
#
# COMPACT_ATOMS: atom_id res chain seq x y z
N MET A 1 -3.07 1.83 17.22
CA MET A 1 -3.92 1.86 16.01
C MET A 1 -3.17 2.65 14.97
N ILE A 2 -2.95 2.07 13.80
CA ILE A 2 -2.30 2.73 12.66
C ILE A 2 -3.14 3.96 12.24
N PRO A 3 -2.53 5.11 11.91
CA PRO A 3 -3.26 6.26 11.37
C PRO A 3 -4.05 5.89 10.11
N GLU A 4 -5.26 6.44 9.97
CA GLU A 4 -6.14 6.11 8.84
C GLU A 4 -5.50 6.51 7.50
N THR A 5 -4.87 7.69 7.45
CA THR A 5 -4.13 8.21 6.29
C THR A 5 -3.05 7.24 5.80
N VAL A 6 -2.34 6.58 6.71
CA VAL A 6 -1.31 5.58 6.39
C VAL A 6 -1.92 4.32 5.77
N ARG A 7 -3.05 3.85 6.32
CA ARG A 7 -3.77 2.70 5.75
C ARG A 7 -4.35 3.02 4.38
N GLU A 8 -4.94 4.20 4.23
CA GLU A 8 -5.45 4.67 2.95
C GLU A 8 -4.33 4.76 1.92
N HIS A 9 -3.17 5.33 2.27
CA HIS A 9 -2.02 5.41 1.37
C HIS A 9 -1.55 4.03 0.91
N LEU A 10 -1.35 3.09 1.84
CA LEU A 10 -0.92 1.72 1.51
C LEU A 10 -1.99 0.99 0.66
N GLU A 11 -3.27 1.16 0.99
CA GLU A 11 -4.36 0.57 0.22
C GLU A 11 -4.45 1.17 -1.19
N GLU A 12 -4.30 2.48 -1.35
CA GLU A 12 -4.25 3.15 -2.65
C GLU A 12 -3.11 2.58 -3.51
N TYR A 13 -1.92 2.43 -2.93
CA TYR A 13 -0.76 1.84 -3.58
C TYR A 13 -1.04 0.41 -4.08
N ILE A 14 -1.53 -0.47 -3.21
CA ILE A 14 -1.85 -1.86 -3.57
C ILE A 14 -2.94 -1.92 -4.64
N CYS A 15 -4.02 -1.15 -4.47
CA CYS A 15 -5.13 -1.14 -5.42
C CYS A 15 -4.69 -0.64 -6.79
N GLN A 16 -3.82 0.38 -6.83
CA GLN A 16 -3.22 0.89 -8.06
C GLN A 16 -2.41 -0.18 -8.78
N GLU A 17 -1.48 -0.84 -8.07
CA GLU A 17 -0.62 -1.85 -8.68
C GLU A 17 -1.44 -2.97 -9.31
N VAL A 18 -2.42 -3.51 -8.58
CA VAL A 18 -3.32 -4.56 -9.07
C VAL A 18 -4.10 -4.09 -10.30
N TYR A 19 -4.71 -2.90 -10.22
CA TYR A 19 -5.53 -2.36 -11.29
C TYR A 19 -4.73 -2.18 -12.58
N VAL A 20 -3.54 -1.57 -12.49
CA VAL A 20 -2.68 -1.28 -13.65
C VAL A 20 -2.26 -2.58 -14.33
N GLN A 21 -1.87 -3.61 -13.59
CA GLN A 21 -1.46 -4.88 -14.18
C GLN A 21 -2.59 -5.56 -14.95
N ILE A 22 -3.80 -5.59 -14.38
CA ILE A 22 -4.98 -6.17 -15.04
C ILE A 22 -5.37 -5.33 -16.26
N ALA A 23 -5.30 -3.99 -16.17
CA ALA A 23 -5.58 -3.11 -17.30
C ALA A 23 -4.62 -3.32 -18.47
N VAL A 24 -3.33 -3.50 -18.18
CA VAL A 24 -2.30 -3.84 -19.17
C VAL A 24 -2.60 -5.19 -19.82
N ILE A 25 -2.94 -6.22 -19.05
CA ILE A 25 -3.32 -7.55 -19.58
C ILE A 25 -4.55 -7.43 -20.49
N LYS A 26 -5.62 -6.76 -20.01
CA LYS A 26 -6.86 -6.55 -20.76
C LYS A 26 -6.59 -5.85 -22.10
N GLY A 27 -5.78 -4.79 -22.09
CA GLY A 27 -5.43 -4.02 -23.27
C GLY A 27 -4.62 -4.81 -24.30
N LYS A 28 -3.63 -5.60 -23.84
CA LYS A 28 -2.80 -6.44 -24.72
C LYS A 28 -3.62 -7.51 -25.45
N GLU A 29 -4.60 -8.08 -24.77
CA GLU A 29 -5.36 -9.22 -25.28
C GLU A 29 -6.69 -8.85 -25.94
N LYS A 30 -7.11 -7.58 -25.80
CA LYS A 30 -8.44 -7.11 -26.24
C LYS A 30 -9.58 -7.99 -25.69
N GLY A 31 -9.42 -8.49 -24.47
CA GLY A 31 -10.33 -9.42 -23.81
C GLY A 31 -11.27 -8.78 -22.79
N THR A 32 -12.03 -9.62 -22.08
CA THR A 32 -12.90 -9.18 -20.97
C THR A 32 -12.08 -8.96 -19.69
N THR A 33 -12.59 -8.14 -18.76
CA THR A 33 -11.97 -7.93 -17.45
C THR A 33 -11.82 -9.25 -16.67
N LYS A 34 -12.83 -10.14 -16.75
CA LYS A 34 -12.76 -11.49 -16.15
C LYS A 34 -11.61 -12.32 -16.72
N SER A 35 -11.42 -12.32 -18.04
CA SER A 35 -10.30 -13.03 -18.68
C SER A 35 -8.95 -12.45 -18.24
N ALA A 36 -8.84 -11.12 -18.12
CA ALA A 36 -7.62 -10.46 -17.70
C ALA A 36 -7.25 -10.80 -16.24
N ILE A 37 -8.23 -10.86 -15.33
CA ILE A 37 -8.01 -11.25 -13.94
C ILE A 37 -7.57 -12.71 -13.83
N ASN A 38 -8.23 -13.62 -14.56
CA ASN A 38 -7.85 -15.03 -14.55
C ASN A 38 -6.40 -15.25 -15.00
N LYS A 39 -5.93 -14.43 -15.96
CA LYS A 39 -4.52 -14.45 -16.39
C LYS A 39 -3.58 -13.77 -15.40
N TYR A 40 -4.04 -12.71 -14.74
CA TYR A 40 -3.29 -12.06 -13.68
C TYR A 40 -2.89 -13.06 -12.58
N PHE A 41 -3.75 -14.02 -12.21
CA PHE A 41 -3.42 -15.07 -11.24
C PHE A 41 -2.20 -15.93 -11.60
N SER A 42 -1.89 -16.07 -12.88
CA SER A 42 -0.70 -16.81 -13.35
C SER A 42 0.52 -15.91 -13.54
N SER A 43 0.44 -14.63 -13.20
CA SER A 43 1.51 -13.65 -13.38
C SER A 43 2.43 -13.58 -12.16
N ASN A 44 3.68 -13.16 -12.39
CA ASN A 44 4.60 -12.83 -11.29
C ASN A 44 4.06 -11.69 -10.41
N HIS A 45 3.26 -10.78 -10.96
CA HIS A 45 2.67 -9.69 -10.18
C HIS A 45 1.65 -10.20 -9.15
N PHE A 46 0.81 -11.17 -9.52
CA PHE A 46 -0.08 -11.79 -8.55
C PHE A 46 0.71 -12.60 -7.52
N LYS A 47 1.74 -13.34 -7.95
CA LYS A 47 2.62 -14.06 -7.01
C LYS A 47 3.25 -13.11 -5.99
N ASP A 48 3.79 -11.99 -6.44
CA ASP A 48 4.40 -10.97 -5.57
C ASP A 48 3.37 -10.37 -4.60
N LEU A 49 2.14 -10.11 -5.07
CA LEU A 49 1.04 -9.66 -4.22
C LEU A 49 0.66 -10.73 -3.18
N SER A 50 0.47 -11.98 -3.60
CA SER A 50 0.07 -13.09 -2.71
C SER A 50 1.16 -13.47 -1.73
N ASP A 51 2.43 -13.20 -2.06
CA ASP A 51 3.57 -13.35 -1.15
C ASP A 51 3.70 -12.17 -0.16
N GLY A 52 2.88 -11.12 -0.30
CA GLY A 52 2.86 -9.97 0.61
C GLY A 52 3.84 -8.85 0.28
N ARG A 53 4.49 -8.87 -0.89
CA ARG A 53 5.58 -7.94 -1.22
C ARG A 53 5.23 -6.45 -1.15
N PRO A 54 4.03 -5.97 -1.54
CA PRO A 54 3.71 -4.55 -1.39
C PRO A 54 3.77 -4.06 0.06
N TYR A 55 3.34 -4.89 1.01
CA TYR A 55 3.49 -4.60 2.44
C TYR A 55 4.95 -4.66 2.87
N ASP A 56 5.71 -5.66 2.41
CA ASP A 56 7.13 -5.77 2.77
C ASP A 56 7.91 -4.54 2.29
N HIS A 57 7.72 -4.11 1.04
CA HIS A 57 8.33 -2.89 0.51
C HIS A 57 7.95 -1.65 1.33
N PHE A 58 6.67 -1.52 1.71
CA PHE A 58 6.20 -0.41 2.53
C PHE A 58 6.82 -0.42 3.93
N ILE A 59 6.81 -1.57 4.60
CA ILE A 59 7.35 -1.76 5.95
C ILE A 59 8.87 -1.59 5.97
N ASP A 60 9.58 -2.11 4.97
CA ASP A 60 11.02 -1.92 4.85
C ASP A 60 11.35 -0.45 4.58
N GLY A 61 10.55 0.23 3.76
CA GLY A 61 10.63 1.67 3.54
C GLY A 61 10.41 2.49 4.82
N LEU A 62 9.52 2.05 5.71
CA LEU A 62 9.32 2.64 7.04
C LEU A 62 10.51 2.37 7.97
N LYS A 63 10.96 1.11 8.04
CA LYS A 63 12.13 0.70 8.85
C LYS A 63 13.40 1.42 8.42
N ASP A 64 13.52 1.73 7.13
CA ASP A 64 14.64 2.52 6.64
C ASP A 64 14.63 3.96 7.19
N LYS A 65 13.44 4.50 7.43
CA LYS A 65 13.17 5.85 7.95
C LYS A 65 12.95 5.89 9.46
N CYS A 66 13.54 4.94 10.19
CA CYS A 66 13.55 4.96 11.65
C CYS A 66 14.34 6.17 12.18
N LEU A 67 13.77 6.91 13.12
CA LEU A 67 14.33 8.19 13.57
C LEU A 67 15.69 8.06 14.27
N VAL A 68 16.00 6.90 14.87
CA VAL A 68 17.32 6.65 15.47
C VAL A 68 18.46 6.86 14.48
N LYS A 69 18.22 6.59 13.18
CA LYS A 69 19.23 6.78 12.13
C LYS A 69 19.58 8.25 11.88
N LEU A 70 18.75 9.17 12.35
CA LEU A 70 18.93 10.61 12.18
C LEU A 70 19.54 11.30 13.41
N ILE A 71 19.90 10.56 14.47
CA ILE A 71 20.45 11.14 15.72
C ILE A 71 21.67 12.04 15.50
N ASN A 72 22.56 11.63 14.59
CA ASN A 72 23.79 12.35 14.25
C ASN A 72 23.65 13.16 12.94
N SER A 73 22.43 13.35 12.44
CA SER A 73 22.20 14.10 11.21
C SER A 73 22.48 15.58 11.44
N PRO A 74 23.22 16.27 10.54
CA PRO A 74 23.43 17.72 10.63
C PRO A 74 22.12 18.51 10.50
N MET A 75 21.05 17.89 9.99
CA MET A 75 19.72 18.50 9.92
C MET A 75 19.11 18.71 11.30
N ARG A 76 19.50 17.94 12.32
CA ARG A 76 18.89 17.96 13.65
C ARG A 76 18.91 19.35 14.31
N ASP A 77 19.99 20.10 14.10
CA ASP A 77 20.24 21.41 14.72
C ASP A 77 20.25 22.55 13.69
N LYS A 78 19.92 22.26 12.43
CA LYS A 78 19.96 23.25 11.36
C LYS A 78 18.71 24.13 11.41
N GLU A 79 18.90 25.44 11.51
CA GLU A 79 17.80 26.40 11.43
C GLU A 79 17.00 26.23 10.13
N THR A 80 15.69 26.21 10.25
CA THR A 80 14.75 26.00 9.15
C THR A 80 13.42 26.66 9.47
N GLU A 81 12.75 27.17 8.43
CA GLU A 81 11.38 27.67 8.53
C GLU A 81 10.33 26.62 8.14
N ASP A 82 10.76 25.45 7.65
CA ASP A 82 9.87 24.36 7.27
C ASP A 82 9.28 23.68 8.52
N GLU A 83 7.96 23.76 8.66
CA GLU A 83 7.21 23.24 9.81
C GLU A 83 7.33 21.71 9.97
N VAL A 84 7.43 20.96 8.87
CA VAL A 84 7.62 19.50 8.91
C VAL A 84 9.00 19.17 9.47
N ILE A 85 10.01 19.92 9.05
CA ILE A 85 11.38 19.75 9.57
C ILE A 85 11.46 20.20 11.03
N LYS A 86 10.77 21.28 11.43
CA LYS A 86 10.69 21.71 12.84
C LYS A 86 10.08 20.63 13.73
N GLU A 87 9.00 19.97 13.29
CA GLU A 87 8.40 18.85 14.02
C GLU A 87 9.38 17.67 14.16
N LEU A 88 10.02 17.28 13.05
CA LEU A 88 11.00 16.21 13.04
C LEU A 88 12.19 16.50 13.98
N GLN A 89 12.74 17.71 13.94
CA GLN A 89 13.81 18.16 14.84
C GLN A 89 13.36 18.13 16.30
N SER A 90 12.13 18.58 16.59
CA SER A 90 11.55 18.52 17.93
C SER A 90 11.51 17.08 18.46
N LYS A 91 11.08 16.10 17.64
CA LYS A 91 11.10 14.68 18.04
C LYS A 91 12.52 14.16 18.26
N LEU A 92 13.45 14.46 17.35
CA LEU A 92 14.86 14.07 17.49
C LEU A 92 15.52 14.63 18.75
N ASN A 93 15.12 15.82 19.18
CA ASN A 93 15.70 16.50 20.34
C ASN A 93 15.05 16.11 21.68
N ASN A 94 13.77 15.71 21.67
CA ASN A 94 13.02 15.46 22.90
C ASN A 94 12.85 13.97 23.24
N LEU A 95 12.94 13.07 22.26
CA LEU A 95 12.80 11.62 22.49
C LEU A 95 14.12 10.99 22.94
N SER A 96 14.02 9.97 23.79
CA SER A 96 15.15 9.10 24.13
C SER A 96 15.58 8.24 22.94
N GLU A 97 16.80 7.72 22.97
CA GLU A 97 17.30 6.84 21.90
C GLU A 97 16.42 5.60 21.69
N ASP A 98 15.86 5.03 22.76
CA ASP A 98 14.97 3.86 22.65
C ASP A 98 13.61 4.21 22.06
N GLU A 99 13.06 5.40 22.36
CA GLU A 99 11.86 5.91 21.70
C GLU A 99 12.13 6.21 20.21
N LEU A 100 13.31 6.72 19.87
CA LEU A 100 13.71 6.96 18.48
C LEU A 100 13.87 5.65 17.68
N LYS A 101 14.31 4.56 18.32
CA LYS A 101 14.36 3.21 17.72
C LYS A 101 12.97 2.63 17.46
N ASP A 102 11.97 3.05 18.23
CA ASP A 102 10.58 2.62 18.06
C ASP A 102 9.77 3.57 17.18
N THR A 103 10.34 4.70 16.73
CA THR A 103 9.61 5.70 15.92
C THR A 103 10.04 5.67 14.46
N TYR A 104 9.06 5.55 13.56
CA TYR A 104 9.24 5.45 12.11
C TYR A 104 8.46 6.57 11.42
N TRP A 105 9.08 7.25 10.47
CA TRP A 105 8.42 8.33 9.72
C TRP A 105 7.91 7.83 8.37
N GLU A 106 6.61 7.95 8.15
CA GLU A 106 5.97 7.75 6.85
C GLU A 106 5.91 9.11 6.14
N ILE A 107 6.64 9.25 5.03
CA ILE A 107 6.88 10.55 4.39
C ILE A 107 5.67 11.01 3.58
N GLU A 108 4.94 10.08 2.94
CA GLU A 108 3.86 10.44 2.02
C GLU A 108 2.65 11.02 2.76
N THR A 109 2.42 10.56 3.99
CA THR A 109 1.35 11.03 4.88
C THR A 109 1.85 12.02 5.94
N GLY A 110 3.16 12.06 6.19
CA GLY A 110 3.76 12.84 7.27
C GLY A 110 3.59 12.22 8.66
N GLU A 111 2.96 11.05 8.76
CA GLU A 111 2.63 10.41 10.02
C GLU A 111 3.82 9.67 10.64
N TYR A 112 3.79 9.54 11.97
CA TYR A 112 4.78 8.78 12.72
C TYR A 112 4.15 7.51 13.28
N LEU A 113 4.83 6.38 13.06
CA LEU A 113 4.41 5.07 13.56
C LEU A 113 5.35 4.59 14.66
N SER A 114 4.77 3.88 15.63
CA SER A 114 5.48 3.09 16.63
C SER A 114 5.82 1.70 16.09
N GLY A 115 6.76 0.98 16.72
CA GLY A 115 7.04 -0.41 16.37
C GLY A 115 5.86 -1.33 16.62
N LYS A 116 4.95 -0.97 17.55
CA LYS A 116 3.66 -1.66 17.69
C LYS A 116 2.78 -1.50 16.45
N GLN A 117 2.68 -0.30 15.90
CA GLN A 117 1.91 -0.05 14.66
C GLN A 117 2.56 -0.73 13.45
N VAL A 118 3.89 -0.80 13.38
CA VAL A 118 4.59 -1.58 12.36
C VAL A 118 4.23 -3.07 12.45
N LYS A 119 4.16 -3.64 13.66
CA LYS A 119 3.67 -5.02 13.85
C LYS A 119 2.19 -5.18 13.47
N GLU A 120 1.35 -4.17 13.69
CA GLU A 120 -0.04 -4.17 13.20
C GLU A 120 -0.07 -4.30 11.66
N LEU A 121 0.81 -3.59 10.93
CA LEU A 121 0.94 -3.71 9.47
C LEU A 121 1.43 -5.10 9.02
N GLU A 122 2.39 -5.69 9.74
CA GLU A 122 2.85 -7.07 9.48
C GLU A 122 1.71 -8.09 9.64
N ASN A 123 0.83 -7.89 10.62
CA ASN A 123 -0.36 -8.73 10.80
C ASN A 123 -1.40 -8.53 9.68
N GLU A 124 -1.61 -7.29 9.21
CA GLU A 124 -2.50 -6.99 8.08
C GLU A 124 -1.98 -7.64 6.78
N ARG A 125 -0.66 -7.62 6.54
CA ARG A 125 -0.02 -8.39 5.46
C ARG A 125 -0.34 -9.88 5.55
N ASP A 126 -0.12 -10.50 6.71
CA ASP A 126 -0.33 -11.94 6.88
C ASP A 126 -1.80 -12.34 6.68
N GLN A 127 -2.74 -11.45 7.00
CA GLN A 127 -4.16 -11.63 6.70
C GLN A 127 -4.43 -11.53 5.19
N MET A 128 -3.82 -10.57 4.50
CA MET A 128 -3.94 -10.44 3.04
C MET A 128 -3.38 -11.68 2.33
N ILE A 129 -2.21 -12.17 2.72
CA ILE A 129 -1.61 -13.40 2.16
C ILE A 129 -2.60 -14.56 2.26
N LYS A 130 -3.22 -14.76 3.43
CA LYS A 130 -4.25 -15.79 3.62
C LYS A 130 -5.48 -15.59 2.74
N GLN A 131 -5.90 -14.35 2.50
CA GLN A 131 -7.03 -14.03 1.61
C GLN A 131 -6.72 -14.27 0.13
N LEU A 132 -5.44 -14.25 -0.25
CA LEU A 132 -4.97 -14.40 -1.63
C LEU A 132 -4.43 -15.80 -1.93
N ASP A 133 -4.47 -16.71 -0.96
CA ASP A 133 -4.01 -18.09 -1.11
C ASP A 133 -4.92 -18.87 -2.07
N LEU A 134 -4.33 -19.29 -3.20
CA LEU A 134 -5.01 -20.09 -4.23
C LEU A 134 -4.86 -21.62 -4.02
N GLU A 135 -4.23 -22.10 -2.93
CA GLU A 135 -4.00 -23.53 -2.74
C GLU A 135 -5.30 -24.36 -2.58
N ASN A 136 -5.54 -25.24 -3.56
CA ASN A 136 -6.38 -26.44 -3.65
C ASN A 136 -7.81 -26.41 -3.09
N ASN A 137 -8.56 -25.33 -3.30
CA ASN A 137 -10.03 -25.37 -3.20
C ASN A 137 -10.66 -24.45 -4.26
N SER A 138 -11.59 -24.96 -5.08
CA SER A 138 -12.27 -24.17 -6.11
C SER A 138 -13.00 -22.96 -5.54
N ASN A 139 -13.54 -23.07 -4.32
CA ASN A 139 -14.22 -21.96 -3.64
C ASN A 139 -13.26 -20.80 -3.32
N LYS A 140 -11.98 -21.09 -3.05
CA LYS A 140 -10.97 -20.05 -2.80
C LYS A 140 -10.67 -19.23 -4.07
N THR A 141 -10.75 -19.83 -5.25
CA THR A 141 -10.51 -19.07 -6.50
C THR A 141 -11.54 -17.97 -6.68
N ASP A 142 -12.82 -18.22 -6.34
CA ASP A 142 -13.87 -17.21 -6.40
C ASP A 142 -13.67 -16.12 -5.32
N GLU A 143 -13.26 -16.49 -4.10
CA GLU A 143 -12.96 -15.53 -3.02
C GLU A 143 -11.77 -14.61 -3.35
N VAL A 144 -10.71 -15.17 -3.92
CA VAL A 144 -9.55 -14.41 -4.40
C VAL A 144 -9.96 -13.50 -5.55
N TYR A 145 -10.77 -14.00 -6.49
CA TYR A 145 -11.32 -13.19 -7.58
C TYR A 145 -12.13 -12.00 -7.07
N GLU A 146 -13.02 -12.20 -6.11
CA GLU A 146 -13.79 -11.11 -5.50
C GLU A 146 -12.89 -10.12 -4.76
N THR A 147 -11.82 -10.59 -4.10
CA THR A 147 -10.82 -9.72 -3.48
C THR A 147 -10.08 -8.85 -4.50
N ILE A 148 -9.66 -9.43 -5.63
CA ILE A 148 -9.02 -8.68 -6.71
C ILE A 148 -9.99 -7.68 -7.36
N ILE A 149 -11.24 -8.07 -7.59
CA ILE A 149 -12.29 -7.17 -8.07
C ILE A 149 -12.50 -6.01 -7.09
N ARG A 150 -12.50 -6.27 -5.78
CA ARG A 150 -12.62 -5.24 -4.74
C ARG A 150 -11.48 -4.23 -4.81
N PHE A 151 -10.23 -4.68 -4.94
CA PHE A 151 -9.09 -3.78 -5.13
C PHE A 151 -9.24 -2.93 -6.39
N CYS A 152 -9.63 -3.53 -7.51
CA CYS A 152 -9.84 -2.79 -8.75
C CYS A 152 -10.98 -1.76 -8.62
N LYS A 153 -12.09 -2.12 -7.97
CA LYS A 153 -13.22 -1.20 -7.71
C LYS A 153 -12.79 -0.02 -6.85
N LYS A 154 -12.04 -0.27 -5.77
CA LYS A 154 -11.52 0.80 -4.91
C LYS A 154 -10.67 1.79 -5.70
N TYR A 155 -9.78 1.28 -6.56
CA TYR A 155 -8.98 2.16 -7.41
C TYR A 155 -9.82 2.94 -8.43
N GLU A 156 -10.82 2.32 -9.09
CA GLU A 156 -11.71 3.07 -9.99
C GLU A 156 -12.50 4.17 -9.26
N VAL A 157 -12.96 3.92 -8.03
CA VAL A 157 -13.63 4.96 -7.22
C VAL A 157 -12.67 6.11 -6.94
N LEU A 158 -11.39 5.82 -6.66
CA LEU A 158 -10.38 6.86 -6.50
C LEU A 158 -10.14 7.63 -7.80
N CYS A 159 -10.00 6.94 -8.93
CA CYS A 159 -9.79 7.54 -10.25
C CYS A 159 -10.95 8.44 -10.67
N THR A 160 -12.21 8.04 -10.41
CA THR A 160 -13.38 8.87 -10.76
C THR A 160 -13.42 10.16 -9.95
N LYS A 161 -12.92 10.16 -8.71
CA LYS A 161 -12.79 11.37 -7.89
C LYS A 161 -11.64 12.26 -8.35
N LYS A 162 -10.44 11.68 -8.59
CA LYS A 162 -9.23 12.44 -8.95
C LYS A 162 -9.24 12.90 -10.41
N TYR A 163 -9.81 12.11 -11.32
CA TYR A 163 -9.78 12.29 -12.77
C TYR A 163 -11.14 11.95 -13.41
N PRO A 164 -12.19 12.76 -13.18
CA PRO A 164 -13.56 12.43 -13.58
C PRO A 164 -13.76 12.27 -15.10
N GLU A 165 -12.92 12.90 -15.92
CA GLU A 165 -13.00 12.84 -17.38
C GLU A 165 -12.16 11.71 -18.00
N ALA A 166 -11.31 11.05 -17.20
CA ALA A 166 -10.43 10.01 -17.72
C ALA A 166 -11.22 8.69 -17.93
N PRO A 167 -11.00 7.99 -19.06
CA PRO A 167 -11.60 6.68 -19.26
C PRO A 167 -11.03 5.68 -18.26
N LEU A 168 -11.88 4.82 -17.71
CA LEU A 168 -11.48 3.72 -16.82
C LEU A 168 -11.18 2.47 -17.67
N PRO A 169 -9.94 1.96 -17.71
CA PRO A 169 -9.60 0.80 -18.54
C PRO A 169 -10.40 -0.48 -18.27
N LEU A 170 -10.74 -0.75 -17.00
CA LEU A 170 -11.43 -1.98 -16.63
C LEU A 170 -12.96 -1.85 -16.70
N GLU A 171 -13.50 -0.64 -16.56
CA GLU A 171 -14.93 -0.31 -16.59
C GLU A 171 -15.77 -1.14 -15.60
N ILE A 172 -15.18 -1.50 -14.47
CA ILE A 172 -15.81 -2.38 -13.48
C ILE A 172 -17.02 -1.67 -12.87
N LEU A 173 -16.90 -0.39 -12.54
CA LEU A 173 -18.01 0.40 -12.00
C LEU A 173 -19.19 0.56 -12.98
N LYS A 174 -18.95 0.52 -14.29
CA LYS A 174 -20.02 0.58 -15.30
C LYS A 174 -20.72 -0.76 -15.51
N SER A 175 -20.04 -1.87 -15.20
CA SER A 175 -20.51 -3.23 -15.48
C SER A 175 -21.54 -3.76 -14.46
N PHE A 176 -21.82 -3.01 -13.40
CA PHE A 176 -22.77 -3.36 -12.33
C PHE A 176 -23.98 -2.42 -12.22
N ASN A 177 -24.21 -1.54 -13.21
CA ASN A 177 -25.39 -0.68 -13.31
C ASN A 177 -26.32 -1.14 -14.45
#